data_AF-A0A3C1Q9K9-F1
#
_entry.id   AF-A0A3C1Q9K9-F1
#
_cell.length_a   1.000
_cell.length_b   1.000
_cell.length_c   1.000
_cell.angle_alpha   90.00
_cell.angle_beta   90.00
_cell.angle_gamma   90.00
#
_symmetry.space_group_name_H-M   'P 1'
#
loop_
_entity.id
_entity.type
_entity.pdbx_description
1 polymer ?
#
loop_
_entity_poly.entity_id
_entity_poly.type
_entity_poly.pdbx_seq_one_letter_code
_entity_poly.pdbx_strand_id
1 'polypeptide(L)'
;MLPGGALAVGWRVSKTVVNGGEGLKEYAGRQGKREGQGSPINRRAAVVALVAVCIIAVALVVLKPWFGTKVYVFAVVGDSQGRSEVWEIVMDGVNSDRPDFLLHCGDMVASGTRAQYDDFLEGAEKLKMPLHVVPGNHDVRGEGRTCFAELFRDPPYYSFEHKGARFIGLDTSEGSIDSVQMEWLRGELAEDGPKFIFMHIPLYDPRPGGDHCFLDQEQAAELEELFGASRVLAVFSGHVHMFSNAELDGVEYVTTGGAGALLYAPEDEGGFYHYALVKVDGEQVEIETRRVDVEFEEASLTLLGPEGKKELSLGQLALMETVEVEAAFENRFGNLGGHGIYVGVPVISLVEMVGGFAPGQTLVVTCDDGYSQDYAYENVYPSDQWAQTQGPMILAYEKDGATSPEWQESPRLIMAPPDGVYSNDDCASTSVPGQGWNLYESAGARWARSVTRIEVKD
;
A
#
# COMPACT_ATOMS: atom_id res chain seq x y z
N MET A 1 45.66 21.52 -2.87
CA MET A 1 44.65 21.29 -3.91
C MET A 1 43.43 20.72 -3.21
N LEU A 2 42.29 21.38 -3.36
CA LEU A 2 41.03 21.10 -2.67
C LEU A 2 40.32 19.86 -3.26
N PRO A 3 39.52 19.13 -2.46
CA PRO A 3 38.51 18.19 -2.92
C PRO A 3 37.10 18.85 -2.95
N GLY A 4 36.20 18.37 -3.79
CA GLY A 4 34.76 18.66 -3.77
C GLY A 4 34.03 17.38 -4.20
N GLY A 5 32.86 17.01 -3.69
CA GLY A 5 31.92 17.64 -2.78
C GLY A 5 30.59 16.97 -3.08
N ALA A 6 30.24 15.92 -2.33
CA ALA A 6 28.97 15.24 -2.45
C ALA A 6 27.89 16.09 -1.75
N LEU A 7 26.86 16.48 -2.49
CA LEU A 7 25.69 17.17 -1.97
C LEU A 7 24.75 16.14 -1.36
N ALA A 8 24.60 16.19 -0.04
CA ALA A 8 23.51 15.51 0.67
C ALA A 8 22.26 16.38 0.55
N VAL A 9 21.23 15.86 -0.11
CA VAL A 9 19.90 16.50 -0.17
C VAL A 9 19.21 16.24 1.17
N GLY A 10 18.84 17.32 1.85
CA GLY A 10 18.26 17.29 3.19
C GLY A 10 16.74 17.16 3.13
N TRP A 11 16.22 15.99 3.47
CA TRP A 11 14.80 15.73 3.63
C TRP A 11 14.26 16.44 4.88
N ARG A 12 13.11 17.12 4.75
CA ARG A 12 12.41 17.75 5.88
C ARG A 12 11.12 17.00 6.16
N VAL A 13 11.19 16.00 7.02
CA VAL A 13 10.01 15.25 7.50
C VAL A 13 9.24 16.11 8.50
N SER A 14 7.99 16.46 8.19
CA SER A 14 7.07 17.13 9.12
C SER A 14 6.22 16.09 9.85
N LYS A 15 6.32 16.03 11.18
CA LYS A 15 5.41 15.25 12.04
C LYS A 15 4.27 16.16 12.50
N THR A 16 3.04 15.85 12.13
CA THR A 16 1.84 16.51 12.67
C THR A 16 1.27 15.72 13.84
N VAL A 17 1.05 16.40 14.96
CA VAL A 17 0.57 15.88 16.25
C VAL A 17 -0.96 15.78 16.25
N VAL A 18 -1.49 14.61 16.64
CA VAL A 18 -2.91 14.38 16.94
C VAL A 18 -3.20 14.79 18.38
N ASN A 19 -4.12 15.72 18.60
CA ASN A 19 -4.64 16.05 19.95
C ASN A 19 -6.09 15.54 20.08
N GLY A 20 -6.26 14.50 20.89
CA GLY A 20 -7.56 14.00 21.35
C GLY A 20 -8.16 14.89 22.44
N GLY A 21 -9.47 15.12 22.35
CA GLY A 21 -10.21 16.04 23.21
C GLY A 21 -10.46 15.54 24.64
N GLU A 22 -10.44 16.48 25.59
CA GLU A 22 -10.96 16.27 26.94
C GLU A 22 -12.40 16.79 27.06
N GLY A 23 -13.23 15.99 27.74
CA GLY A 23 -14.66 16.16 27.87
C GLY A 23 -15.11 17.27 28.83
N LEU A 24 -16.28 17.84 28.50
CA LEU A 24 -17.04 18.77 29.34
C LEU A 24 -18.14 18.03 30.12
N LYS A 25 -18.03 18.00 31.44
CA LYS A 25 -19.13 18.02 32.44
C LYS A 25 -18.55 18.75 33.68
N GLU A 26 -19.20 19.64 34.41
CA GLU A 26 -20.57 19.62 34.91
C GLU A 26 -20.91 21.01 35.48
N TYR A 27 -22.13 21.49 35.27
CA TYR A 27 -22.68 22.71 35.88
C TYR A 27 -23.48 22.31 37.13
N ALA A 28 -23.13 22.86 38.30
CA ALA A 28 -23.97 22.81 39.49
C ALA A 28 -23.99 24.18 40.17
N GLY A 29 -25.19 24.77 40.26
CA GLY A 29 -25.39 26.15 40.67
C GLY A 29 -25.30 26.39 42.18
N ARG A 30 -25.18 27.68 42.51
CA ARG A 30 -25.58 28.22 43.81
C ARG A 30 -26.17 29.62 43.62
N GLN A 31 -27.46 29.73 43.95
CA GLN A 31 -28.13 31.00 44.18
C GLN A 31 -27.76 31.56 45.55
N GLY A 32 -27.47 32.86 45.62
CA GLY A 32 -27.35 33.63 46.84
C GLY A 32 -27.71 35.11 46.59
N LYS A 33 -28.84 35.55 47.17
CA LYS A 33 -29.34 36.92 47.40
C LYS A 33 -28.21 37.88 47.86
N ARG A 34 -28.20 39.22 47.73
CA ARG A 34 -29.26 40.28 47.68
C ARG A 34 -28.58 41.66 47.42
N GLU A 35 -29.40 42.64 47.08
CA GLU A 35 -29.30 44.10 47.37
C GLU A 35 -28.35 45.02 46.54
N GLY A 36 -28.97 45.75 45.60
CA GLY A 36 -29.06 47.21 45.57
C GLY A 36 -27.80 48.08 45.53
N GLN A 37 -27.53 48.69 44.36
CA GLN A 37 -27.30 50.14 44.18
C GLN A 37 -26.89 50.44 42.73
N GLY A 38 -27.65 51.29 42.05
CA GLY A 38 -27.24 51.83 40.74
C GLY A 38 -26.03 52.74 40.92
N SER A 39 -24.90 52.34 40.34
CA SER A 39 -23.71 53.19 40.21
C SER A 39 -23.51 53.57 38.74
N PRO A 40 -22.93 54.75 38.44
CA PRO A 40 -22.85 55.28 37.09
C PRO A 40 -22.01 54.34 36.24
N ILE A 41 -22.57 53.90 35.10
CA ILE A 41 -21.87 53.10 34.10
C ILE A 41 -20.56 53.83 33.77
N ASN A 42 -19.47 53.23 34.22
CA ASN A 42 -18.14 53.78 34.13
C ASN A 42 -17.79 53.86 32.63
N ARG A 43 -17.90 55.05 32.03
CA ARG A 43 -17.70 55.24 30.57
C ARG A 43 -16.37 54.64 30.07
N ARG A 44 -15.37 54.54 30.95
CA ARG A 44 -14.10 53.84 30.67
C ARG A 44 -14.26 52.33 30.50
N ALA A 45 -15.09 51.67 31.31
CA ALA A 45 -15.37 50.23 31.19
C ALA A 45 -16.18 49.93 29.92
N ALA A 46 -17.13 50.80 29.55
CA ALA A 46 -17.88 50.67 28.30
C ALA A 46 -16.98 50.85 27.06
N VAL A 47 -16.04 51.79 27.08
CA VAL A 47 -15.06 51.99 26.00
C VAL A 47 -14.07 50.83 25.92
N VAL A 48 -13.58 50.32 27.05
CA VAL A 48 -12.67 49.16 27.08
C VAL A 48 -13.39 47.90 26.57
N ALA A 49 -14.66 47.69 26.95
CA ALA A 49 -15.46 46.58 26.42
C ALA A 49 -15.71 46.72 24.92
N LEU A 50 -16.00 47.93 24.43
CA LEU A 50 -16.19 48.17 22.99
C LEU A 50 -14.90 47.95 22.21
N VAL A 51 -13.75 48.40 22.72
CA VAL A 51 -12.44 48.17 22.10
C VAL A 51 -12.08 46.69 22.12
N ALA A 52 -12.34 45.97 23.21
CA ALA A 52 -12.13 44.52 23.28
C ALA A 52 -13.02 43.76 22.29
N VAL A 53 -14.29 44.14 22.16
CA VAL A 53 -15.22 43.56 21.17
C VAL A 53 -14.76 43.88 19.75
N CYS A 54 -14.26 45.10 19.48
CA CYS A 54 -13.70 45.45 18.18
C CYS A 54 -12.40 44.69 17.88
N ILE A 55 -11.52 44.50 18.86
CA ILE A 55 -10.29 43.71 18.69
C ILE A 55 -10.63 42.24 18.45
N ILE A 56 -11.61 41.68 19.16
CA ILE A 56 -12.08 40.30 18.94
C ILE A 56 -12.78 40.17 17.59
N ALA A 57 -13.58 41.15 17.18
CA ALA A 57 -14.23 41.15 15.87
C ALA A 57 -13.21 41.30 14.73
N VAL A 58 -12.21 42.16 14.88
CA VAL A 58 -11.10 42.29 13.93
C VAL A 58 -10.25 41.01 13.94
N ALA A 59 -9.95 40.43 15.10
CA ALA A 59 -9.26 39.15 15.19
C ALA A 59 -10.06 38.03 14.53
N LEU A 60 -11.38 37.98 14.67
CA LEU A 60 -12.26 37.00 13.99
C LEU A 60 -12.39 37.26 12.48
N VAL A 61 -12.19 38.49 12.02
CA VAL A 61 -12.16 38.85 10.60
C VAL A 61 -10.77 38.59 9.98
N VAL A 62 -9.70 38.74 10.76
CA VAL A 62 -8.29 38.50 10.37
C VAL A 62 -7.91 37.02 10.53
N LEU A 63 -8.56 36.27 11.44
CA LEU A 63 -8.38 34.83 11.68
C LEU A 63 -9.43 33.96 10.99
N LYS A 64 -10.39 34.53 10.26
CA LYS A 64 -11.07 33.76 9.24
C LYS A 64 -10.03 33.50 8.16
N PRO A 65 -9.62 32.25 7.88
CA PRO A 65 -8.93 31.99 6.64
C PRO A 65 -9.90 32.49 5.57
N TRP A 66 -9.45 33.46 4.79
CA TRP A 66 -10.22 33.97 3.68
C TRP A 66 -10.14 32.90 2.61
N PHE A 67 -10.87 31.80 2.84
CA PHE A 67 -10.95 30.71 1.89
C PHE A 67 -11.54 31.31 0.60
N GLY A 68 -10.76 31.30 -0.47
CA GLY A 68 -11.09 31.93 -1.74
C GLY A 68 -12.33 31.32 -2.39
N THR A 69 -12.81 31.95 -3.46
CA THR A 69 -14.03 31.51 -4.16
C THR A 69 -13.85 30.24 -5.01
N LYS A 70 -12.67 29.60 -4.96
CA LYS A 70 -12.32 28.38 -5.71
C LYS A 70 -11.90 27.22 -4.80
N VAL A 71 -12.55 27.06 -3.66
CA VAL A 71 -12.33 25.86 -2.84
C VAL A 71 -12.89 24.63 -3.53
N TYR A 72 -12.05 23.61 -3.64
CA TYR A 72 -12.48 22.28 -4.01
C TYR A 72 -11.73 21.23 -3.20
N VAL A 73 -12.36 20.07 -3.11
CA VAL A 73 -11.84 18.95 -2.34
C VAL A 73 -11.91 17.74 -3.24
N PHE A 74 -10.82 17.00 -3.34
CA PHE A 74 -10.80 15.71 -4.01
C PHE A 74 -10.16 14.68 -3.09
N ALA A 75 -10.51 13.41 -3.28
CA ALA A 75 -9.86 12.31 -2.59
C ALA A 75 -8.89 11.60 -3.53
N VAL A 76 -7.86 10.97 -2.96
CA VAL A 76 -6.86 10.19 -3.68
C VAL A 76 -6.63 8.87 -2.94
N VAL A 77 -6.57 7.78 -3.70
CA VAL A 77 -6.34 6.41 -3.24
C VAL A 77 -5.44 5.68 -4.23
N GLY A 78 -4.85 4.57 -3.82
CA GLY A 78 -4.09 3.66 -4.68
C GLY A 78 -4.02 2.27 -4.04
N ASP A 79 -3.71 1.27 -4.85
CA ASP A 79 -3.41 -0.08 -4.39
C ASP A 79 -4.59 -0.73 -3.64
N SER A 80 -5.77 -0.81 -4.28
CA SER A 80 -6.91 -1.57 -3.74
C SER A 80 -6.76 -3.07 -4.03
N GLN A 81 -6.13 -3.43 -5.15
CA GLN A 81 -5.78 -4.80 -5.58
C GLN A 81 -6.88 -5.86 -5.35
N GLY A 82 -8.15 -5.49 -5.57
CA GLY A 82 -9.29 -6.40 -5.43
C GLY A 82 -9.79 -6.67 -4.00
N ARG A 83 -9.07 -6.21 -2.96
CA ARG A 83 -9.40 -6.46 -1.53
C ARG A 83 -10.65 -5.71 -1.10
N SER A 84 -11.79 -6.33 -1.40
CA SER A 84 -13.11 -5.72 -1.35
C SER A 84 -13.51 -5.27 0.06
N GLU A 85 -13.09 -5.97 1.11
CA GLU A 85 -13.47 -5.62 2.49
C GLU A 85 -12.82 -4.30 2.94
N VAL A 86 -11.55 -4.08 2.60
CA VAL A 86 -10.88 -2.80 2.90
C VAL A 86 -11.40 -1.72 1.98
N TRP A 87 -11.51 -2.03 0.69
CA TRP A 87 -11.94 -1.09 -0.32
C TRP A 87 -13.34 -0.53 -0.03
N GLU A 88 -14.28 -1.35 0.42
CA GLU A 88 -15.62 -0.90 0.82
C GLU A 88 -15.59 0.11 1.97
N ILE A 89 -14.76 -0.11 2.99
CA ILE A 89 -14.66 0.82 4.13
C ILE A 89 -14.00 2.13 3.70
N VAL A 90 -12.97 2.05 2.84
CA VAL A 90 -12.34 3.23 2.23
C VAL A 90 -13.36 4.03 1.43
N MET A 91 -14.17 3.38 0.58
CA MET A 91 -15.24 4.02 -0.19
C MET A 91 -16.29 4.68 0.71
N ASP A 92 -16.68 4.05 1.81
CA ASP A 92 -17.62 4.62 2.78
C ASP A 92 -17.06 5.88 3.45
N GLY A 93 -15.76 5.88 3.79
CA GLY A 93 -15.04 7.07 4.27
C GLY A 93 -15.05 8.19 3.24
N VAL A 94 -14.61 7.90 2.00
CA VAL A 94 -14.61 8.86 0.88
C VAL A 94 -16.00 9.43 0.63
N ASN A 95 -17.03 8.57 0.58
CA ASN A 95 -18.43 8.96 0.43
C ASN A 95 -18.94 9.88 1.56
N SER A 96 -18.40 9.72 2.77
CA SER A 96 -18.76 10.54 3.93
C SER A 96 -18.12 11.93 3.87
N ASP A 97 -16.89 12.04 3.37
CA ASP A 97 -16.18 13.31 3.18
C ASP A 97 -16.71 14.13 1.99
N ARG A 98 -17.42 13.49 1.05
CA ARG A 98 -18.07 14.13 -0.12
C ARG A 98 -17.10 14.98 -0.98
N PRO A 99 -15.97 14.43 -1.44
CA PRO A 99 -15.12 15.12 -2.40
C PRO A 99 -15.84 15.34 -3.74
N ASP A 100 -15.34 16.30 -4.52
CA ASP A 100 -15.82 16.59 -5.87
C ASP A 100 -15.60 15.40 -6.83
N PHE A 101 -14.51 14.65 -6.64
CA PHE A 101 -14.15 13.43 -7.37
C PHE A 101 -13.09 12.61 -6.59
N LEU A 102 -12.87 11.37 -7.01
CA LEU A 102 -11.84 10.46 -6.49
C LEU A 102 -10.79 10.16 -7.58
N LEU A 103 -9.51 10.28 -7.25
CA LEU A 103 -8.40 9.79 -8.05
C LEU A 103 -7.95 8.41 -7.54
N HIS A 104 -7.81 7.41 -8.42
CA HIS A 104 -7.19 6.12 -8.11
C HIS A 104 -5.85 5.98 -8.85
N CYS A 105 -4.76 5.93 -8.09
CA CYS A 105 -3.38 5.86 -8.54
C CYS A 105 -2.94 4.45 -8.99
N GLY A 106 -3.81 3.69 -9.65
CA GLY A 106 -3.50 2.34 -10.14
C GLY A 106 -3.47 1.23 -9.09
N ASP A 107 -3.22 0.02 -9.59
CA ASP A 107 -3.36 -1.26 -8.90
C ASP A 107 -4.76 -1.44 -8.29
N MET A 108 -5.76 -1.32 -9.16
CA MET A 108 -7.16 -1.60 -8.83
C MET A 108 -7.41 -3.10 -8.70
N VAL A 109 -6.77 -3.88 -9.57
CA VAL A 109 -6.89 -5.34 -9.62
C VAL A 109 -5.53 -6.00 -9.46
N ALA A 110 -5.49 -7.19 -8.84
CA ALA A 110 -4.23 -7.85 -8.52
C ALA A 110 -3.56 -8.57 -9.71
N SER A 111 -4.30 -8.95 -10.76
CA SER A 111 -3.74 -9.74 -11.87
C SER A 111 -4.26 -9.36 -13.26
N GLY A 112 -4.93 -8.22 -13.38
CA GLY A 112 -5.38 -7.71 -14.69
C GLY A 112 -6.45 -8.57 -15.36
N THR A 113 -7.10 -9.50 -14.66
CA THR A 113 -8.11 -10.37 -15.28
C THR A 113 -9.44 -9.64 -15.45
N ARG A 114 -10.23 -10.02 -16.46
CA ARG A 114 -11.54 -9.39 -16.68
C ARG A 114 -12.48 -9.51 -15.46
N ALA A 115 -12.49 -10.68 -14.82
CA ALA A 115 -13.32 -10.91 -13.64
C ALA A 115 -12.98 -9.96 -12.49
N GLN A 116 -11.69 -9.77 -12.18
CA GLN A 116 -11.27 -8.83 -11.14
C GLN A 116 -11.66 -7.38 -11.47
N TYR A 117 -11.61 -6.99 -12.74
CA TYR A 117 -12.06 -5.67 -13.16
C TYR A 117 -13.57 -5.51 -13.02
N ASP A 118 -14.36 -6.53 -13.39
CA ASP A 118 -15.81 -6.50 -13.22
C ASP A 118 -16.18 -6.37 -11.73
N ASP A 119 -15.48 -7.08 -10.83
CA ASP A 119 -15.65 -6.97 -9.36
C ASP A 119 -15.29 -5.57 -8.84
N PHE A 120 -14.15 -5.01 -9.29
CA PHE A 120 -13.75 -3.65 -8.94
C PHE A 120 -14.81 -2.62 -9.36
N LEU A 121 -15.35 -2.76 -10.57
CA LEU A 121 -16.38 -1.85 -11.10
C LEU A 121 -17.69 -1.96 -10.32
N GLU A 122 -18.14 -3.17 -9.97
CA GLU A 122 -19.32 -3.37 -9.10
C GLU A 122 -19.15 -2.67 -7.75
N GLY A 123 -17.96 -2.75 -7.16
CA GLY A 123 -17.62 -1.97 -5.96
C GLY A 123 -17.68 -0.46 -6.21
N ALA A 124 -17.02 0.00 -7.28
CA ALA A 124 -16.92 1.42 -7.63
C ALA A 124 -18.27 2.07 -7.97
N GLU A 125 -19.29 1.32 -8.39
CA GLU A 125 -20.67 1.82 -8.59
C GLU A 125 -21.28 2.44 -7.32
N LYS A 126 -20.75 2.11 -6.13
CA LYS A 126 -21.19 2.66 -4.83
C LYS A 126 -20.63 4.06 -4.55
N LEU A 127 -19.67 4.54 -5.32
CA LEU A 127 -19.11 5.89 -5.18
C LEU A 127 -20.14 6.97 -5.53
N LYS A 128 -20.17 8.04 -4.75
CA LYS A 128 -21.13 9.17 -4.91
C LYS A 128 -20.58 10.33 -5.73
N MET A 129 -19.40 10.15 -6.33
CA MET A 129 -18.65 11.14 -7.09
C MET A 129 -17.96 10.46 -8.29
N PRO A 130 -17.53 11.22 -9.30
CA PRO A 130 -16.73 10.68 -10.40
C PRO A 130 -15.43 10.03 -9.92
N LEU A 131 -15.08 8.90 -10.53
CA LEU A 131 -13.82 8.19 -10.35
C LEU A 131 -12.92 8.42 -11.56
N HIS A 132 -11.67 8.82 -11.30
CA HIS A 132 -10.63 9.00 -12.29
C HIS A 132 -9.48 8.04 -11.98
N VAL A 133 -9.14 7.17 -12.92
CA VAL A 133 -8.15 6.11 -12.70
C VAL A 133 -6.98 6.22 -13.68
N VAL A 134 -5.83 5.71 -13.28
CA VAL A 134 -4.67 5.37 -14.12
C VAL A 134 -4.30 3.91 -13.83
N PRO A 135 -3.67 3.19 -14.77
CA PRO A 135 -3.27 1.80 -14.52
C PRO A 135 -2.00 1.73 -13.66
N GLY A 136 -1.95 0.71 -12.80
CA GLY A 136 -0.73 0.24 -12.14
C GLY A 136 -0.11 -0.98 -12.82
N ASN A 137 0.98 -1.51 -12.26
CA ASN A 137 1.68 -2.64 -12.85
C ASN A 137 0.90 -3.96 -12.71
N HIS A 138 0.04 -4.10 -11.70
CA HIS A 138 -0.85 -5.27 -11.58
C HIS A 138 -2.03 -5.20 -12.55
N ASP A 139 -2.54 -3.99 -12.81
CA ASP A 139 -3.68 -3.73 -13.71
C ASP A 139 -3.41 -4.19 -15.15
N VAL A 140 -2.15 -4.17 -15.61
CA VAL A 140 -1.76 -4.47 -16.99
C VAL A 140 -1.24 -5.90 -17.21
N ARG A 141 -1.21 -6.74 -16.16
CA ARG A 141 -0.77 -8.13 -16.25
C ARG A 141 -1.69 -8.95 -17.17
N GLY A 142 -1.11 -9.91 -17.91
CA GLY A 142 -1.87 -10.80 -18.80
C GLY A 142 -2.69 -10.04 -19.84
N GLU A 143 -4.02 -10.18 -19.80
CA GLU A 143 -4.97 -9.46 -20.67
C GLU A 143 -5.35 -8.06 -20.14
N GLY A 144 -4.77 -7.64 -19.02
CA GLY A 144 -5.18 -6.46 -18.27
C GLY A 144 -5.03 -5.14 -19.01
N ARG A 145 -4.00 -4.97 -19.84
CA ARG A 145 -3.87 -3.77 -20.68
C ARG A 145 -5.05 -3.62 -21.65
N THR A 146 -5.52 -4.73 -22.23
CA THR A 146 -6.71 -4.75 -23.10
C THR A 146 -7.96 -4.47 -22.29
N CYS A 147 -8.12 -5.09 -21.12
CA CYS A 147 -9.28 -4.84 -20.25
C CYS A 147 -9.36 -3.38 -19.80
N PHE A 148 -8.25 -2.78 -19.38
CA PHE A 148 -8.19 -1.37 -19.00
C PHE A 148 -8.60 -0.45 -20.15
N ALA A 149 -8.08 -0.71 -21.35
CA ALA A 149 -8.41 0.05 -22.55
C ALA A 149 -9.91 0.00 -22.89
N GLU A 150 -10.53 -1.18 -22.76
CA GLU A 150 -11.96 -1.37 -23.02
C GLU A 150 -12.86 -0.74 -21.96
N LEU A 151 -12.50 -0.88 -20.69
CA LEU A 151 -13.34 -0.51 -19.55
C LEU A 151 -13.22 0.96 -19.16
N PHE A 152 -12.02 1.53 -19.29
CA PHE A 152 -11.74 2.91 -18.91
C PHE A 152 -11.42 3.77 -20.12
N ARG A 153 -10.27 3.53 -20.77
CA ARG A 153 -9.81 4.36 -21.88
C ARG A 153 -8.52 3.88 -22.55
N ASP A 154 -8.40 4.26 -23.82
CA ASP A 154 -7.21 4.18 -24.65
C ASP A 154 -7.00 5.53 -25.39
N PRO A 155 -5.84 6.21 -25.26
CA PRO A 155 -4.66 5.84 -24.45
C PRO A 155 -4.95 5.91 -22.94
N PRO A 156 -4.17 5.20 -22.08
CA PRO A 156 -4.38 5.17 -20.63
C PRO A 156 -3.95 6.44 -19.88
N TYR A 157 -3.37 7.43 -20.55
CA TYR A 157 -3.00 8.75 -20.00
C TYR A 157 -3.87 9.89 -20.55
N TYR A 158 -4.15 10.90 -19.73
CA TYR A 158 -5.09 12.00 -20.03
C TYR A 158 -4.97 13.18 -19.09
N SER A 159 -5.67 14.26 -19.44
CA SER A 159 -5.95 15.32 -18.51
C SER A 159 -7.43 15.72 -18.49
N PHE A 160 -7.82 16.38 -17.41
CA PHE A 160 -9.11 17.07 -17.29
C PHE A 160 -8.94 18.35 -16.46
N GLU A 161 -9.89 19.27 -16.61
CA GLU A 161 -9.92 20.51 -15.84
C GLU A 161 -11.00 20.48 -14.77
N HIS A 162 -10.68 20.94 -13.58
CA HIS A 162 -11.65 21.17 -12.52
C HIS A 162 -11.39 22.49 -11.81
N LYS A 163 -12.39 23.38 -11.84
CA LYS A 163 -12.36 24.71 -11.19
C LYS A 163 -11.11 25.57 -11.53
N GLY A 164 -10.50 25.33 -12.70
CA GLY A 164 -9.34 26.06 -13.21
C GLY A 164 -7.98 25.49 -12.78
N ALA A 165 -7.96 24.27 -12.23
CA ALA A 165 -6.76 23.45 -12.13
C ALA A 165 -6.83 22.31 -13.14
N ARG A 166 -5.66 21.85 -13.60
CA ARG A 166 -5.52 20.71 -14.49
C ARG A 166 -5.06 19.47 -13.72
N PHE A 167 -5.71 18.36 -13.98
CA PHE A 167 -5.37 17.05 -13.42
C PHE A 167 -4.84 16.20 -14.57
N ILE A 168 -3.67 15.61 -14.40
CA ILE A 168 -2.95 14.88 -15.44
C ILE A 168 -2.69 13.47 -14.91
N GLY A 169 -3.34 12.49 -15.54
CA GLY A 169 -3.15 11.07 -15.29
C GLY A 169 -2.07 10.52 -16.23
N LEU A 170 -1.03 9.90 -15.68
CA LEU A 170 0.04 9.25 -16.44
C LEU A 170 -0.08 7.73 -16.34
N ASP A 171 0.19 7.04 -17.45
CA ASP A 171 0.44 5.59 -17.44
C ASP A 171 1.93 5.34 -17.18
N THR A 172 2.24 4.98 -15.94
CA THR A 172 3.57 4.58 -15.48
C THR A 172 3.60 3.09 -15.14
N SER A 173 2.65 2.28 -15.63
CA SER A 173 2.48 0.87 -15.25
C SER A 173 3.71 -0.01 -15.57
N GLU A 174 4.57 0.44 -16.48
CA GLU A 174 5.81 -0.23 -16.88
C GLU A 174 7.07 0.39 -16.26
N GLY A 175 6.91 1.26 -15.26
CA GLY A 175 8.02 1.90 -14.52
C GLY A 175 8.75 2.99 -15.31
N SER A 176 8.16 3.43 -16.42
CA SER A 176 8.61 4.54 -17.28
C SER A 176 7.45 5.07 -18.11
N ILE A 177 7.65 6.20 -18.80
CA ILE A 177 6.76 6.68 -19.85
C ILE A 177 7.48 6.71 -21.21
N ASP A 178 6.76 6.35 -22.28
CA ASP A 178 7.34 6.38 -23.63
C ASP A 178 7.50 7.82 -24.17
N SER A 179 8.18 7.95 -25.32
CA SER A 179 8.40 9.25 -25.95
C SER A 179 7.12 9.95 -26.41
N VAL A 180 6.06 9.20 -26.70
CA VAL A 180 4.78 9.76 -27.17
C VAL A 180 4.04 10.40 -26.00
N GLN A 181 3.96 9.69 -24.87
CA GLN A 181 3.40 10.19 -23.62
C GLN A 181 4.24 11.35 -23.07
N MET A 182 5.57 11.29 -23.14
CA MET A 182 6.45 12.39 -22.72
C MET A 182 6.21 13.67 -23.54
N GLU A 183 6.10 13.58 -24.87
CA GLU A 183 5.80 14.75 -25.71
C GLU A 183 4.40 15.32 -25.42
N TRP A 184 3.41 14.45 -25.24
CA TRP A 184 2.07 14.86 -24.83
C TRP A 184 2.09 15.59 -23.47
N LEU A 185 2.81 15.03 -22.49
CA LEU A 185 2.95 15.61 -21.16
C LEU A 185 3.57 17.01 -21.20
N ARG A 186 4.59 17.24 -22.03
CA ARG A 186 5.18 18.59 -22.20
C ARG A 186 4.15 19.59 -22.69
N GLY A 187 3.24 19.18 -23.57
CA GLY A 187 2.11 20.00 -24.01
C GLY A 187 1.18 20.36 -22.85
N GLU A 188 0.80 19.38 -22.03
CA GLU A 188 -0.05 19.59 -20.85
C GLU A 188 0.60 20.48 -19.79
N LEU A 189 1.91 20.34 -19.60
CA LEU A 189 2.69 21.12 -18.63
C LEU A 189 2.95 22.57 -19.09
N ALA A 190 2.87 22.84 -20.39
CA ALA A 190 3.02 24.18 -20.96
C ALA A 190 1.79 25.07 -20.75
N GLU A 191 0.63 24.49 -20.46
CA GLU A 191 -0.61 25.24 -20.18
C GLU A 191 -0.50 26.04 -18.87
N ASP A 192 -1.21 27.17 -18.80
CA ASP A 192 -1.21 28.01 -17.60
C ASP A 192 -2.06 27.40 -16.46
N GLY A 193 -1.75 27.80 -15.22
CA GLY A 193 -2.54 27.45 -14.03
C GLY A 193 -1.96 26.30 -13.20
N PRO A 194 -2.56 26.03 -12.03
CA PRO A 194 -2.14 24.98 -11.11
C PRO A 194 -2.42 23.59 -11.68
N LYS A 195 -1.48 22.66 -11.46
CA LYS A 195 -1.55 21.29 -11.99
C LYS A 195 -1.40 20.26 -10.87
N PHE A 196 -2.03 19.13 -11.06
CA PHE A 196 -1.91 17.95 -10.21
C PHE A 196 -1.61 16.74 -11.10
N ILE A 197 -0.60 15.97 -10.75
CA ILE A 197 -0.26 14.73 -11.44
C ILE A 197 -0.78 13.56 -10.60
N PHE A 198 -1.33 12.53 -11.23
CA PHE A 198 -1.57 11.25 -10.59
C PHE A 198 -1.10 10.13 -11.50
N MET A 199 -0.32 9.21 -10.92
CA MET A 199 0.32 8.09 -11.59
C MET A 199 0.40 6.91 -10.62
N HIS A 200 0.92 5.77 -11.06
CA HIS A 200 1.04 4.61 -10.16
C HIS A 200 2.44 4.52 -9.54
N ILE A 201 3.47 4.31 -10.36
CA ILE A 201 4.85 4.12 -9.91
C ILE A 201 5.45 5.51 -9.60
N PRO A 202 5.96 5.75 -8.38
CA PRO A 202 6.54 7.04 -8.02
C PRO A 202 7.91 7.25 -8.67
N LEU A 203 8.32 8.52 -8.83
CA LEU A 203 9.67 8.85 -9.30
C LEU A 203 10.75 8.28 -8.36
N TYR A 204 10.48 8.30 -7.05
CA TYR A 204 11.39 7.86 -6.00
C TYR A 204 10.65 7.02 -4.96
N ASP A 205 11.31 6.00 -4.43
CA ASP A 205 10.81 5.22 -3.29
C ASP A 205 11.01 6.06 -2.00
N PRO A 206 9.96 6.35 -1.22
CA PRO A 206 10.07 7.13 0.00
C PRO A 206 10.78 6.39 1.14
N ARG A 207 10.99 5.07 1.03
CA ARG A 207 11.61 4.25 2.08
C ARG A 207 13.14 4.37 2.01
N PRO A 208 13.84 4.42 3.16
CA PRO A 208 15.30 4.48 3.18
C PRO A 208 15.95 3.28 2.45
N GLY A 209 16.60 3.55 1.32
CA GLY A 209 17.25 2.51 0.51
C GLY A 209 16.30 1.64 -0.31
N GLY A 210 15.03 2.02 -0.43
CA GLY A 210 14.07 1.35 -1.30
C GLY A 210 14.31 1.63 -2.78
N ASP A 211 13.86 0.71 -3.62
CA ASP A 211 14.02 0.72 -5.08
C ASP A 211 12.70 0.47 -5.83
N HIS A 212 11.55 0.50 -5.15
CA HIS A 212 10.23 0.35 -5.77
C HIS A 212 9.74 1.67 -6.36
N CYS A 213 10.40 2.09 -7.44
CA CYS A 213 10.16 3.35 -8.13
C CYS A 213 10.47 3.23 -9.63
N PHE A 214 10.55 4.34 -10.35
CA PHE A 214 10.90 4.38 -11.76
C PHE A 214 12.18 3.58 -12.08
N LEU A 215 12.14 2.81 -13.17
CA LEU A 215 13.27 2.00 -13.61
C LEU A 215 14.40 2.86 -14.18
N ASP A 216 14.04 3.94 -14.88
CA ASP A 216 14.97 4.90 -15.45
C ASP A 216 15.07 6.15 -14.56
N GLN A 217 16.17 6.25 -13.82
CA GLN A 217 16.44 7.35 -12.91
C GLN A 217 16.75 8.67 -13.64
N GLU A 218 17.19 8.64 -14.90
CA GLU A 218 17.38 9.86 -15.70
C GLU A 218 16.02 10.42 -16.11
N GLN A 219 15.08 9.55 -16.53
CA GLN A 219 13.71 9.96 -16.81
C GLN A 219 12.99 10.46 -15.54
N ALA A 220 13.22 9.83 -14.39
CA ALA A 220 12.66 10.30 -13.13
C ALA A 220 13.11 11.73 -12.79
N ALA A 221 14.41 12.02 -12.93
CA ALA A 221 14.97 13.36 -12.73
C ALA A 221 14.45 14.39 -13.75
N GLU A 222 14.25 13.99 -15.01
CA GLU A 222 13.65 14.85 -16.02
C GLU A 222 12.19 15.21 -15.68
N LEU A 223 11.41 14.24 -15.19
CA LEU A 223 10.04 14.48 -14.74
C LEU A 223 9.98 15.38 -13.50
N GLU A 224 10.89 15.19 -12.53
CA GLU A 224 11.03 16.07 -11.38
C GLU A 224 11.26 17.53 -11.81
N GLU A 225 12.25 17.76 -12.69
CA GLU A 225 12.55 19.11 -13.21
C GLU A 225 11.33 19.72 -13.93
N LEU A 226 10.65 18.93 -14.77
CA LEU A 226 9.45 19.37 -15.46
C LEU A 226 8.31 19.73 -14.51
N PHE A 227 8.08 18.93 -13.46
CA PHE A 227 7.03 19.19 -12.49
C PHE A 227 7.31 20.47 -11.69
N GLY A 228 8.54 20.64 -11.20
CA GLY A 228 8.98 21.84 -10.49
C GLY A 228 8.91 23.11 -11.35
N ALA A 229 9.15 23.01 -12.66
CA ALA A 229 9.09 24.14 -13.59
C ALA A 229 7.67 24.53 -14.04
N SER A 230 6.68 23.65 -13.87
CA SER A 230 5.37 23.78 -14.54
C SER A 230 4.17 24.02 -13.62
N ARG A 231 4.38 24.62 -12.44
CA ARG A 231 3.30 24.92 -11.45
C ARG A 231 2.48 23.68 -11.06
N VAL A 232 3.13 22.52 -11.02
CA VAL A 232 2.58 21.33 -10.39
C VAL A 232 2.57 21.58 -8.88
N LEU A 233 1.41 21.40 -8.24
CA LEU A 233 1.29 21.60 -6.80
C LEU A 233 1.44 20.29 -6.03
N ALA A 234 0.98 19.18 -6.62
CA ALA A 234 1.19 17.86 -6.06
C ALA A 234 1.23 16.76 -7.13
N VAL A 235 1.97 15.69 -6.82
CA VAL A 235 2.08 14.44 -7.56
C VAL A 235 1.62 13.32 -6.65
N PHE A 236 0.62 12.55 -7.07
CA PHE A 236 0.07 11.42 -6.33
C PHE A 236 0.48 10.10 -6.98
N SER A 237 0.89 9.15 -6.15
CA SER A 237 1.39 7.82 -6.55
C SER A 237 0.84 6.72 -5.64
N GLY A 238 0.89 5.47 -6.11
CA GLY A 238 0.61 4.26 -5.35
C GLY A 238 1.88 3.41 -5.19
N HIS A 239 1.79 2.11 -5.46
CA HIS A 239 2.88 1.16 -5.70
C HIS A 239 3.71 0.74 -4.48
N VAL A 240 4.01 1.67 -3.57
CA VAL A 240 4.86 1.40 -2.39
C VAL A 240 4.04 0.86 -1.21
N HIS A 241 2.71 0.74 -1.36
CA HIS A 241 1.80 0.18 -0.38
C HIS A 241 1.92 0.82 1.03
N MET A 242 2.07 2.15 1.07
CA MET A 242 2.18 2.93 2.30
C MET A 242 1.67 4.36 2.07
N PHE A 243 1.47 5.11 3.16
CA PHE A 243 1.35 6.56 3.10
C PHE A 243 2.72 7.22 3.25
N SER A 244 3.07 8.11 2.33
CA SER A 244 4.19 9.05 2.47
C SER A 244 3.80 10.42 1.92
N ASN A 245 4.33 11.48 2.51
CA ASN A 245 4.27 12.83 1.93
C ASN A 245 5.61 13.55 2.12
N ALA A 246 6.15 14.10 1.02
CA ALA A 246 7.37 14.90 1.02
C ALA A 246 7.25 16.07 0.04
N GLU A 247 7.83 17.22 0.39
CA GLU A 247 7.93 18.37 -0.51
C GLU A 247 9.32 18.38 -1.19
N LEU A 248 9.34 18.49 -2.51
CA LEU A 248 10.54 18.64 -3.33
C LEU A 248 10.34 19.76 -4.35
N ASP A 249 11.21 20.77 -4.32
CA ASP A 249 11.15 21.96 -5.20
C ASP A 249 9.78 22.64 -5.27
N GLY A 250 9.05 22.65 -4.15
CA GLY A 250 7.73 23.27 -4.03
C GLY A 250 6.56 22.42 -4.56
N VAL A 251 6.82 21.14 -4.87
CA VAL A 251 5.82 20.15 -5.28
C VAL A 251 5.65 19.14 -4.15
N GLU A 252 4.40 18.87 -3.74
CA GLU A 252 4.09 17.80 -2.79
C GLU A 252 4.09 16.45 -3.52
N TYR A 253 4.90 15.50 -3.08
CA TYR A 253 4.94 14.13 -3.56
C TYR A 253 4.29 13.23 -2.53
N VAL A 254 3.10 12.73 -2.87
CA VAL A 254 2.29 11.88 -2.01
C VAL A 254 2.25 10.46 -2.57
N THR A 255 2.62 9.50 -1.74
CA THR A 255 2.40 8.08 -1.99
C THR A 255 1.24 7.62 -1.12
N THR A 256 0.22 6.99 -1.73
CA THR A 256 -1.06 6.66 -1.08
C THR A 256 -1.52 5.23 -1.37
N GLY A 257 -0.68 4.24 -1.10
CA GLY A 257 -0.97 2.82 -1.38
C GLY A 257 -1.71 2.08 -0.27
N GLY A 258 -2.77 2.69 0.29
CA GLY A 258 -3.47 2.18 1.46
C GLY A 258 -4.93 1.80 1.22
N ALA A 259 -5.36 1.59 -0.03
CA ALA A 259 -6.77 1.37 -0.35
C ALA A 259 -7.23 -0.09 -0.20
N GLY A 260 -6.31 -1.05 -0.06
CA GLY A 260 -6.65 -2.45 0.17
C GLY A 260 -5.47 -3.41 0.25
N ALA A 261 -4.46 -3.23 -0.60
CA ALA A 261 -3.30 -4.13 -0.72
C ALA A 261 -2.53 -4.32 0.61
N LEU A 262 -1.69 -5.35 0.66
CA LEU A 262 -0.83 -5.60 1.83
C LEU A 262 0.12 -4.42 2.06
N LEU A 263 0.20 -3.92 3.28
CA LEU A 263 0.98 -2.72 3.59
C LEU A 263 2.47 -3.03 3.75
N TYR A 264 3.33 -2.27 3.09
CA TYR A 264 4.79 -2.51 3.01
C TYR A 264 5.59 -1.59 3.93
N ALA A 265 5.00 -1.20 5.06
CA ALA A 265 5.65 -0.42 6.09
C ALA A 265 5.05 -0.73 7.47
N PRO A 266 5.80 -0.53 8.57
CA PRO A 266 5.22 -0.41 9.90
C PRO A 266 4.20 0.73 9.99
N GLU A 267 3.25 0.65 10.94
CA GLU A 267 2.21 1.67 11.12
C GLU A 267 2.76 3.08 11.40
N ASP A 268 3.85 3.17 12.16
CA ASP A 268 4.52 4.42 12.49
C ASP A 268 5.39 4.98 11.35
N GLU A 269 5.60 4.18 10.31
CA GLU A 269 6.30 4.55 9.07
C GLU A 269 5.35 4.75 7.89
N GLY A 270 4.03 4.67 8.06
CA GLY A 270 3.05 4.91 7.00
C GLY A 270 2.25 3.68 6.56
N GLY A 271 2.50 2.50 7.15
CA GLY A 271 1.76 1.28 6.84
C GLY A 271 0.44 1.19 7.58
N PHE A 272 -0.57 1.88 7.06
CA PHE A 272 -1.95 1.79 7.54
C PHE A 272 -2.92 2.02 6.39
N TYR A 273 -4.13 1.47 6.48
CA TYR A 273 -5.17 1.70 5.48
C TYR A 273 -5.68 3.14 5.54
N HIS A 274 -5.83 3.78 4.38
CA HIS A 274 -6.18 5.19 4.29
C HIS A 274 -6.67 5.62 2.90
N TYR A 275 -7.19 6.83 2.85
CA TYR A 275 -7.24 7.68 1.65
C TYR A 275 -6.71 9.07 1.98
N ALA A 276 -6.21 9.80 0.97
CA ALA A 276 -5.81 11.20 1.12
C ALA A 276 -6.97 12.12 0.74
N LEU A 277 -7.29 13.09 1.59
CA LEU A 277 -8.26 14.15 1.30
C LEU A 277 -7.49 15.44 1.02
N VAL A 278 -7.63 15.96 -0.20
CA VAL A 278 -6.89 17.13 -0.67
C VAL A 278 -7.84 18.31 -0.78
N LYS A 279 -7.59 19.35 0.01
CA LYS A 279 -8.31 20.62 -0.06
C LYS A 279 -7.44 21.63 -0.78
N VAL A 280 -8.00 22.27 -1.80
CA VAL A 280 -7.30 23.28 -2.58
C VAL A 280 -8.00 24.62 -2.44
N ASP A 281 -7.23 25.66 -2.11
CA ASP A 281 -7.67 27.05 -2.14
C ASP A 281 -6.66 27.91 -2.90
N GLY A 282 -6.97 28.20 -4.16
CA GLY A 282 -6.04 28.88 -5.06
C GLY A 282 -4.83 28.00 -5.35
N GLU A 283 -3.67 28.37 -4.81
CA GLU A 283 -2.41 27.59 -4.89
C GLU A 283 -2.07 26.89 -3.58
N GLN A 284 -2.85 27.10 -2.51
CA GLN A 284 -2.65 26.41 -1.25
C GLN A 284 -3.27 25.02 -1.32
N VAL A 285 -2.44 24.01 -1.05
CA VAL A 285 -2.85 22.61 -0.99
C VAL A 285 -2.70 22.12 0.45
N GLU A 286 -3.78 21.60 1.01
CA GLU A 286 -3.79 20.93 2.30
C GLU A 286 -4.11 19.46 2.04
N ILE A 287 -3.16 18.59 2.39
CA ILE A 287 -3.27 17.13 2.21
C ILE A 287 -3.49 16.51 3.58
N GLU A 288 -4.64 15.89 3.78
CA GLU A 288 -5.04 15.29 5.04
C GLU A 288 -5.27 13.79 4.87
N THR A 289 -4.48 12.97 5.55
CA THR A 289 -4.64 11.51 5.51
C THR A 289 -5.81 11.08 6.40
N ARG A 290 -6.74 10.31 5.82
CA ARG A 290 -7.89 9.72 6.51
C ARG A 290 -7.61 8.25 6.73
N ARG A 291 -7.23 7.90 7.96
CA ARG A 291 -7.05 6.50 8.36
C ARG A 291 -8.37 5.76 8.35
N VAL A 292 -8.33 4.51 7.92
CA VAL A 292 -9.46 3.59 7.92
C VAL A 292 -9.11 2.41 8.82
N ASP A 293 -9.90 2.22 9.87
CA ASP A 293 -9.74 1.10 10.77
C ASP A 293 -10.38 -0.14 10.14
N VAL A 294 -9.60 -1.21 10.01
CA VAL A 294 -10.10 -2.48 9.48
C VAL A 294 -9.93 -3.55 10.55
N GLU A 295 -11.03 -4.19 10.92
CA GLU A 295 -11.04 -5.30 11.87
C GLU A 295 -11.03 -6.65 11.11
N PHE A 296 -9.87 -7.10 10.67
CA PHE A 296 -9.64 -8.51 10.34
C PHE A 296 -8.28 -8.97 10.92
N GLU A 297 -8.18 -10.24 11.32
CA GLU A 297 -6.89 -10.82 11.70
C GLU A 297 -6.06 -11.05 10.43
N GLU A 298 -5.13 -10.14 10.16
CA GLU A 298 -4.15 -10.36 9.09
C GLU A 298 -3.28 -11.57 9.45
N ALA A 299 -3.10 -12.48 8.49
CA ALA A 299 -2.28 -13.66 8.74
C ALA A 299 -0.85 -13.22 9.12
N SER A 300 -0.31 -13.85 10.15
CA SER A 300 1.06 -13.61 10.60
C SER A 300 1.80 -14.93 10.75
N LEU A 301 3.11 -14.84 10.53
CA LEU A 301 4.04 -15.95 10.63
C LEU A 301 4.90 -15.79 11.88
N THR A 302 4.88 -16.79 12.75
CA THR A 302 5.87 -16.92 13.82
C THR A 302 7.06 -17.75 13.36
N LEU A 303 8.26 -17.17 13.40
CA LEU A 303 9.52 -17.88 13.19
C LEU A 303 10.20 -18.16 14.54
N LEU A 304 10.67 -19.40 14.73
CA LEU A 304 11.40 -19.84 15.92
C LEU A 304 12.67 -20.56 15.50
N GLY A 305 13.80 -20.18 16.08
CA GLY A 305 15.07 -20.84 15.84
C GLY A 305 16.12 -20.54 16.92
N PRO A 306 17.38 -20.97 16.69
CA PRO A 306 18.47 -20.83 17.67
C PRO A 306 18.69 -19.41 18.21
N GLU A 307 18.45 -18.37 17.39
CA GLU A 307 18.63 -16.97 17.79
C GLU A 307 17.35 -16.30 18.33
N GLY A 308 16.25 -17.05 18.44
CA GLY A 308 15.03 -16.63 19.13
C GLY A 308 13.78 -16.65 18.26
N LYS A 309 12.83 -15.77 18.61
CA LYS A 309 11.50 -15.66 18.00
C LYS A 309 11.41 -14.39 17.16
N LYS A 310 10.80 -14.48 15.98
CA LYS A 310 10.34 -13.34 15.18
C LYS A 310 8.88 -13.54 14.80
N GLU A 311 8.15 -12.44 14.66
CA GLU A 311 6.79 -12.42 14.11
C GLU A 311 6.81 -11.53 12.88
N LEU A 312 6.23 -12.01 11.78
CA LEU A 312 6.17 -11.32 10.50
C LEU A 312 4.72 -11.24 10.02
N SER A 313 4.26 -10.07 9.60
CA SER A 313 3.01 -9.94 8.83
C SER A 313 3.22 -10.37 7.37
N LEU A 314 2.14 -10.61 6.62
CA LEU A 314 2.26 -10.84 5.17
C LEU A 314 2.92 -9.66 4.44
N GLY A 315 2.61 -8.43 4.84
CA GLY A 315 3.27 -7.23 4.30
C GLY A 315 4.78 -7.22 4.54
N GLN A 316 5.25 -7.67 5.71
CA GLN A 316 6.68 -7.81 5.99
C GLN A 316 7.33 -8.93 5.18
N LEU A 317 6.61 -10.00 4.85
CA LEU A 317 7.10 -11.05 3.94
C LEU A 317 7.25 -10.52 2.51
N ALA A 318 6.30 -9.70 2.05
CA ALA A 318 6.34 -9.09 0.71
C ALA A 318 7.45 -8.06 0.52
N LEU A 319 8.04 -7.54 1.61
CA LEU A 319 9.22 -6.68 1.60
C LEU A 319 10.54 -7.44 1.42
N MET A 320 10.53 -8.77 1.54
CA MET A 320 11.73 -9.59 1.41
C MET A 320 12.04 -9.88 -0.06
N GLU A 321 13.16 -10.53 -0.35
CA GLU A 321 13.42 -11.07 -1.69
C GLU A 321 12.40 -12.19 -2.00
N THR A 322 11.49 -11.90 -2.92
CA THR A 322 10.40 -12.80 -3.31
C THR A 322 10.69 -13.53 -4.61
N VAL A 323 10.09 -14.70 -4.77
CA VAL A 323 10.13 -15.50 -5.99
C VAL A 323 8.71 -15.71 -6.49
N GLU A 324 8.52 -15.52 -7.80
CA GLU A 324 7.29 -15.86 -8.53
C GLU A 324 7.49 -17.18 -9.28
N VAL A 325 6.60 -18.15 -9.07
CA VAL A 325 6.69 -19.50 -9.66
C VAL A 325 5.33 -20.01 -10.09
N GLU A 326 5.25 -20.65 -11.26
CA GLU A 326 4.10 -21.47 -11.62
C GLU A 326 4.30 -22.87 -11.05
N ALA A 327 3.36 -23.33 -10.21
CA ALA A 327 3.52 -24.62 -9.53
C ALA A 327 2.18 -25.34 -9.31
N ALA A 328 2.24 -26.67 -9.20
CA ALA A 328 1.15 -27.56 -8.82
C ALA A 328 1.69 -28.76 -8.03
N PHE A 329 0.82 -29.55 -7.42
CA PHE A 329 1.21 -30.79 -6.73
C PHE A 329 0.29 -31.96 -7.09
N GLU A 330 0.80 -33.18 -6.95
CA GLU A 330 -0.03 -34.38 -7.01
C GLU A 330 -0.60 -34.77 -5.64
N ASN A 331 -1.89 -35.12 -5.61
CA ASN A 331 -2.45 -35.83 -4.46
C ASN A 331 -2.06 -37.32 -4.48
N ARG A 332 -2.39 -38.06 -3.42
CA ARG A 332 -2.10 -39.50 -3.27
C ARG A 332 -2.66 -40.41 -4.37
N PHE A 333 -3.54 -39.90 -5.22
CA PHE A 333 -4.17 -40.63 -6.32
C PHE A 333 -3.61 -40.19 -7.69
N GLY A 334 -2.57 -39.34 -7.72
CA GLY A 334 -1.97 -38.83 -8.95
C GLY A 334 -2.78 -37.73 -9.64
N ASN A 335 -3.76 -37.11 -8.97
CA ASN A 335 -4.45 -35.96 -9.55
C ASN A 335 -3.70 -34.68 -9.20
N LEU A 336 -3.57 -33.78 -10.17
CA LEU A 336 -3.02 -32.45 -9.97
C LEU A 336 -3.98 -31.59 -9.15
N GLY A 337 -3.43 -30.82 -8.22
CA GLY A 337 -4.12 -29.83 -7.42
C GLY A 337 -3.22 -28.63 -7.15
N GLY A 338 -3.83 -27.53 -6.69
CA GLY A 338 -3.10 -26.32 -6.34
C GLY A 338 -2.33 -25.68 -7.50
N HIS A 339 -2.75 -25.87 -8.74
CA HIS A 339 -2.14 -25.16 -9.88
C HIS A 339 -2.38 -23.65 -9.75
N GLY A 340 -1.34 -22.86 -10.00
CA GLY A 340 -1.39 -21.41 -10.08
C GLY A 340 0.00 -20.78 -10.07
N ILE A 341 0.04 -19.46 -10.15
CA ILE A 341 1.24 -18.64 -9.99
C ILE A 341 1.31 -18.23 -8.52
N TYR A 342 2.41 -18.57 -7.86
CA TYR A 342 2.65 -18.28 -6.45
C TYR A 342 3.75 -17.24 -6.30
N VAL A 343 3.53 -16.26 -5.42
CA VAL A 343 4.56 -15.31 -5.00
C VAL A 343 4.83 -15.50 -3.51
N GLY A 344 6.11 -15.63 -3.15
CA GLY A 344 6.51 -15.93 -1.79
C GLY A 344 7.98 -15.75 -1.49
N VAL A 345 8.33 -15.98 -0.23
CA VAL A 345 9.70 -15.86 0.28
C VAL A 345 10.35 -17.26 0.32
N PRO A 346 11.61 -17.42 -0.15
CA PRO A 346 12.36 -18.66 0.05
C PRO A 346 12.46 -19.01 1.53
N VAL A 347 12.17 -20.26 1.90
CA VAL A 347 12.20 -20.69 3.30
C VAL A 347 13.62 -20.62 3.89
N ILE A 348 14.66 -20.76 3.05
CA ILE A 348 16.06 -20.51 3.44
C ILE A 348 16.20 -19.13 4.10
N SER A 349 15.69 -18.08 3.44
CA SER A 349 15.77 -16.71 3.94
C SER A 349 15.07 -16.56 5.29
N LEU A 350 13.94 -17.24 5.48
CA LEU A 350 13.18 -17.20 6.74
C LEU A 350 13.94 -17.86 7.90
N VAL A 351 14.53 -19.04 7.69
CA VAL A 351 15.25 -19.74 8.76
C VAL A 351 16.57 -19.04 9.11
N GLU A 352 17.22 -18.39 8.15
CA GLU A 352 18.42 -17.58 8.39
C GLU A 352 18.15 -16.41 9.34
N MET A 353 16.94 -15.84 9.32
CA MET A 353 16.56 -14.77 10.25
C MET A 353 16.53 -15.18 11.73
N VAL A 354 16.47 -16.48 12.03
CA VAL A 354 16.35 -17.01 13.39
C VAL A 354 17.53 -17.90 13.79
N GLY A 355 18.70 -17.70 13.17
CA GLY A 355 19.94 -18.40 13.51
C GLY A 355 20.28 -19.57 12.59
N GLY A 356 19.56 -19.71 11.47
CA GLY A 356 19.78 -20.73 10.47
C GLY A 356 19.19 -22.09 10.83
N PHE A 357 19.47 -23.05 9.97
CA PHE A 357 19.00 -24.44 10.09
C PHE A 357 20.15 -25.36 9.65
N ALA A 358 20.47 -26.38 10.44
CA ALA A 358 21.67 -27.19 10.30
C ALA A 358 21.37 -28.69 10.06
N PRO A 359 22.30 -29.47 9.48
CA PRO A 359 22.10 -30.90 9.27
C PRO A 359 21.78 -31.65 10.57
N GLY A 360 20.74 -32.48 10.55
CA GLY A 360 20.25 -33.23 11.70
C GLY A 360 19.11 -32.55 12.46
N GLN A 361 18.91 -31.24 12.28
CA GLN A 361 17.74 -30.54 12.79
C GLN A 361 16.50 -30.84 11.93
N THR A 362 15.32 -30.60 12.50
CA THR A 362 14.04 -30.70 11.79
C THR A 362 13.36 -29.33 11.73
N LEU A 363 12.88 -28.96 10.54
CA LEU A 363 12.02 -27.79 10.39
C LEU A 363 10.56 -28.23 10.57
N VAL A 364 9.90 -27.71 11.61
CA VAL A 364 8.49 -28.00 11.91
C VAL A 364 7.63 -26.82 11.46
N VAL A 365 6.71 -27.09 10.56
CA VAL A 365 5.76 -26.12 10.02
C VAL A 365 4.39 -26.42 10.62
N THR A 366 3.76 -25.45 11.27
CA THR A 366 2.43 -25.58 11.89
C THR A 366 1.42 -24.66 11.20
N CYS A 367 0.22 -25.19 10.97
CA CYS A 367 -0.92 -24.51 10.37
C CYS A 367 -1.95 -24.08 11.44
N ASP A 368 -2.84 -23.17 11.08
CA ASP A 368 -3.93 -22.69 11.94
C ASP A 368 -4.91 -23.79 12.39
N ASP A 369 -5.15 -24.79 11.55
CA ASP A 369 -6.03 -25.94 11.80
C ASP A 369 -5.37 -27.04 12.66
N GLY A 370 -4.14 -26.80 13.12
CA GLY A 370 -3.33 -27.74 13.90
C GLY A 370 -2.60 -28.79 13.06
N TYR A 371 -2.73 -28.75 11.73
CA TYR A 371 -1.88 -29.53 10.84
C TYR A 371 -0.42 -29.15 11.02
N SER A 372 0.47 -30.14 10.88
CA SER A 372 1.91 -29.94 11.00
C SER A 372 2.66 -30.82 10.01
N GLN A 373 3.78 -30.31 9.51
CA GLN A 373 4.71 -31.05 8.66
C GLN A 373 6.15 -30.82 9.10
N ASP A 374 6.93 -31.90 9.01
CA ASP A 374 8.35 -31.92 9.33
C ASP A 374 9.16 -31.98 8.04
N TYR A 375 10.17 -31.14 7.92
CA TYR A 375 11.06 -31.07 6.76
C TYR A 375 12.51 -31.26 7.18
N ALA A 376 13.26 -31.95 6.33
CA ALA A 376 14.67 -32.22 6.54
C ALA A 376 15.51 -31.03 6.12
N TYR A 377 16.78 -31.04 6.54
CA TYR A 377 17.78 -30.08 6.08
C TYR A 377 17.81 -29.97 4.55
N GLU A 378 17.78 -31.09 3.85
CA GLU A 378 17.85 -31.16 2.39
C GLU A 378 16.58 -30.64 1.69
N ASN A 379 15.43 -30.52 2.37
CA ASN A 379 14.27 -29.86 1.79
C ASN A 379 14.47 -28.34 1.73
N VAL A 380 15.11 -27.76 2.75
CA VAL A 380 15.37 -26.32 2.83
C VAL A 380 16.64 -25.96 2.05
N TYR A 381 17.71 -26.73 2.21
CA TYR A 381 19.00 -26.59 1.52
C TYR A 381 19.23 -27.77 0.58
N PRO A 382 18.57 -27.80 -0.59
CA PRO A 382 18.67 -28.92 -1.49
C PRO A 382 20.08 -29.11 -2.07
N SER A 383 20.48 -30.38 -2.20
CA SER A 383 21.57 -30.75 -3.10
C SER A 383 21.20 -30.44 -4.55
N ASP A 384 22.19 -30.39 -5.47
CA ASP A 384 21.93 -30.17 -6.90
C ASP A 384 20.86 -31.12 -7.46
N GLN A 385 20.87 -32.37 -7.01
CA GLN A 385 19.86 -33.36 -7.41
C GLN A 385 18.47 -32.98 -6.89
N TRP A 386 18.35 -32.64 -5.60
CA TRP A 386 17.04 -32.28 -5.02
C TRP A 386 16.53 -30.95 -5.58
N ALA A 387 17.42 -30.01 -5.88
CA ALA A 387 17.05 -28.74 -6.51
C ALA A 387 16.49 -28.94 -7.92
N GLN A 388 17.00 -29.92 -8.68
CA GLN A 388 16.46 -30.29 -9.99
C GLN A 388 15.12 -31.04 -9.89
N THR A 389 14.76 -31.56 -8.71
CA THR A 389 13.57 -32.38 -8.49
C THR A 389 12.45 -31.64 -7.77
N GLN A 390 12.69 -31.08 -6.58
CA GLN A 390 11.68 -30.33 -5.82
C GLN A 390 11.75 -28.81 -6.05
N GLY A 391 12.89 -28.29 -6.54
CA GLY A 391 13.16 -26.86 -6.59
C GLY A 391 13.36 -26.21 -5.21
N PRO A 392 13.26 -24.88 -5.10
CA PRO A 392 13.27 -24.19 -3.81
C PRO A 392 11.95 -24.42 -3.06
N MET A 393 12.04 -24.41 -1.73
CA MET A 393 10.88 -24.37 -0.84
C MET A 393 10.51 -22.92 -0.58
N ILE A 394 9.24 -22.57 -0.80
CA ILE A 394 8.74 -21.19 -0.75
C ILE A 394 7.57 -21.12 0.22
N LEU A 395 7.54 -20.08 1.05
CA LEU A 395 6.34 -19.68 1.78
C LEU A 395 5.61 -18.61 0.95
N ALA A 396 4.61 -19.05 0.18
CA ALA A 396 3.79 -18.20 -0.65
C ALA A 396 2.74 -17.46 0.18
N TYR A 397 2.68 -16.13 0.02
CA TYR A 397 1.64 -15.30 0.64
C TYR A 397 0.57 -14.86 -0.39
N GLU A 398 0.87 -14.99 -1.68
CA GLU A 398 -0.02 -14.71 -2.80
C GLU A 398 -0.14 -15.92 -3.74
N LYS A 399 -1.34 -16.15 -4.30
CA LYS A 399 -1.60 -17.09 -5.40
C LYS A 399 -2.54 -16.45 -6.42
N ASP A 400 -2.13 -16.41 -7.69
CA ASP A 400 -2.89 -15.83 -8.79
C ASP A 400 -3.35 -14.38 -8.50
N GLY A 401 -2.51 -13.59 -7.83
CA GLY A 401 -2.84 -12.24 -7.37
C GLY A 401 -3.60 -12.16 -6.04
N ALA A 402 -4.18 -13.26 -5.56
CA ALA A 402 -4.98 -13.25 -4.34
C ALA A 402 -4.12 -13.47 -3.09
N THR A 403 -4.35 -12.66 -2.06
CA THR A 403 -3.73 -12.78 -0.71
C THR A 403 -4.81 -13.02 0.36
N SER A 404 -4.44 -13.21 1.62
CA SER A 404 -5.42 -13.33 2.72
C SER A 404 -6.25 -12.03 2.86
N PRO A 405 -7.58 -12.07 3.05
CA PRO A 405 -8.41 -13.25 3.32
C PRO A 405 -8.99 -13.96 2.07
N GLU A 406 -8.87 -13.37 0.87
CA GLU A 406 -9.43 -13.91 -0.37
C GLU A 406 -8.85 -15.30 -0.68
N TRP A 407 -7.53 -15.43 -0.51
CA TRP A 407 -6.85 -16.71 -0.54
C TRP A 407 -6.72 -17.28 0.88
N GLN A 408 -7.74 -18.03 1.31
CA GLN A 408 -7.84 -18.61 2.66
C GLN A 408 -6.73 -19.60 3.02
N GLU A 409 -6.01 -20.12 2.02
CA GLU A 409 -4.88 -21.03 2.24
C GLU A 409 -3.56 -20.28 2.46
N SER A 410 -3.57 -18.95 2.41
CA SER A 410 -2.41 -18.09 2.66
C SER A 410 -2.06 -17.99 4.15
N PRO A 411 -0.76 -17.93 4.52
CA PRO A 411 0.38 -18.24 3.66
C PRO A 411 0.51 -19.76 3.49
N ARG A 412 0.91 -20.20 2.30
CA ARG A 412 1.07 -21.62 1.96
C ARG A 412 2.52 -21.95 1.70
N LEU A 413 3.04 -22.98 2.35
CA LEU A 413 4.33 -23.54 2.01
C LEU A 413 4.21 -24.47 0.81
N ILE A 414 5.04 -24.25 -0.20
CA ILE A 414 5.05 -24.96 -1.48
C ILE A 414 6.46 -25.41 -1.86
N MET A 415 6.52 -26.36 -2.80
CA MET A 415 7.74 -26.74 -3.51
C MET A 415 7.63 -26.21 -4.94
N ALA A 416 8.70 -25.64 -5.49
CA ALA A 416 8.70 -25.00 -6.81
C ALA A 416 9.61 -25.72 -7.81
N PRO A 417 9.26 -26.94 -8.24
CA PRO A 417 10.12 -27.72 -9.12
C PRO A 417 10.26 -27.08 -10.51
N PRO A 418 11.40 -27.31 -11.21
CA PRO A 418 11.66 -26.67 -12.50
C PRO A 418 10.64 -26.99 -13.60
N ASP A 419 9.91 -28.09 -13.49
CA ASP A 419 8.86 -28.51 -14.43
C ASP A 419 7.44 -28.07 -14.00
N GLY A 420 7.34 -27.34 -12.88
CA GLY A 420 6.08 -26.79 -12.36
C GLY A 420 5.19 -27.79 -11.64
N VAL A 421 5.57 -29.05 -11.49
CA VAL A 421 4.74 -30.07 -10.82
C VAL A 421 5.51 -30.82 -9.76
N TYR A 422 5.14 -30.66 -8.49
CA TYR A 422 5.68 -31.49 -7.42
C TYR A 422 4.92 -32.82 -7.38
N SER A 423 5.44 -33.81 -8.10
CA SER A 423 4.83 -35.12 -8.27
C SER A 423 5.06 -36.04 -7.07
N ASN A 424 4.33 -37.15 -7.02
CA ASN A 424 4.56 -38.18 -6.01
C ASN A 424 5.95 -38.82 -6.13
N ASP A 425 6.51 -38.92 -7.34
CA ASP A 425 7.88 -39.40 -7.57
C ASP A 425 8.92 -38.39 -7.06
N ASP A 426 8.66 -37.09 -7.22
CA ASP A 426 9.52 -36.03 -6.66
C ASP A 426 9.48 -36.09 -5.14
N CYS A 427 8.29 -36.21 -4.55
CA CYS A 427 8.13 -36.36 -3.10
C CYS A 427 8.84 -37.60 -2.56
N ALA A 428 8.74 -38.75 -3.25
CA ALA A 428 9.41 -39.98 -2.87
C ALA A 428 10.94 -39.84 -2.91
N SER A 429 11.47 -39.16 -3.91
CA SER A 429 12.92 -38.97 -4.11
C SER A 429 13.52 -37.85 -3.26
N THR A 430 12.68 -36.95 -2.74
CA THR A 430 13.08 -35.80 -1.88
C THR A 430 12.55 -35.91 -0.45
N SER A 431 12.36 -37.14 0.03
CA SER A 431 11.98 -37.44 1.42
C SER A 431 13.00 -38.32 2.13
N VAL A 432 13.42 -37.92 3.33
CA VAL A 432 14.25 -38.74 4.21
C VAL A 432 13.40 -39.72 5.03
N PRO A 433 13.96 -40.84 5.54
CA PRO A 433 13.23 -41.78 6.39
C PRO A 433 12.58 -41.10 7.60
N GLY A 434 11.32 -41.44 7.87
CA GLY A 434 10.56 -40.87 8.98
C GLY A 434 9.94 -39.50 8.71
N GLN A 435 10.05 -38.97 7.50
CA GLN A 435 9.42 -37.72 7.08
C GLN A 435 8.80 -37.84 5.68
N GLY A 436 7.95 -36.88 5.33
CA GLY A 436 7.35 -36.72 4.01
C GLY A 436 6.70 -38.00 3.45
N TRP A 437 7.16 -38.43 2.27
CA TRP A 437 6.67 -39.64 1.59
C TRP A 437 6.68 -40.88 2.48
N ASN A 438 7.68 -41.01 3.36
CA ASN A 438 7.84 -42.17 4.23
C ASN A 438 6.81 -42.23 5.38
N LEU A 439 6.06 -41.15 5.61
CA LEU A 439 4.93 -41.11 6.54
C LEU A 439 3.58 -41.12 5.82
N TYR A 440 3.49 -40.38 4.72
CA TYR A 440 2.28 -40.28 3.92
C TYR A 440 2.63 -40.10 2.45
N GLU A 441 2.28 -41.09 1.64
CA GLU A 441 2.56 -41.16 0.20
C GLU A 441 1.69 -40.17 -0.60
N SER A 442 2.00 -38.87 -0.47
CA SER A 442 1.36 -37.80 -1.22
C SER A 442 2.27 -36.57 -1.27
N ALA A 443 2.56 -36.08 -2.47
CA ALA A 443 3.27 -34.82 -2.66
C ALA A 443 2.50 -33.64 -2.07
N GLY A 444 1.18 -33.59 -2.28
CA GLY A 444 0.30 -32.56 -1.71
C GLY A 444 0.27 -32.48 -0.18
N ALA A 445 0.64 -33.55 0.53
CA ALA A 445 0.78 -33.49 1.99
C ALA A 445 2.02 -32.70 2.44
N ARG A 446 2.98 -32.47 1.53
CA ARG A 446 4.13 -31.58 1.80
C ARG A 446 3.80 -30.11 1.61
N TRP A 447 2.62 -29.78 1.08
CA TRP A 447 2.20 -28.40 0.83
C TRP A 447 1.26 -27.94 1.95
N ALA A 448 1.83 -27.34 2.99
CA ALA A 448 1.10 -26.88 4.17
C ALA A 448 0.41 -25.54 3.90
N ARG A 449 -0.91 -25.48 4.07
CA ARG A 449 -1.72 -24.25 3.92
C ARG A 449 -1.90 -23.52 5.25
N SER A 450 -2.20 -22.22 5.20
CA SER A 450 -2.55 -21.41 6.37
C SER A 450 -1.49 -21.52 7.47
N VAL A 451 -0.22 -21.42 7.06
CA VAL A 451 0.96 -21.59 7.91
C VAL A 451 1.03 -20.43 8.91
N THR A 452 1.05 -20.76 10.20
CA THR A 452 1.13 -19.77 11.28
C THR A 452 2.49 -19.79 11.97
N ARG A 453 3.24 -20.89 11.86
CA ARG A 453 4.54 -21.03 12.53
C ARG A 453 5.51 -21.91 11.77
N ILE A 454 6.77 -21.49 11.72
CA ILE A 454 7.93 -22.27 11.27
C ILE A 454 8.95 -22.31 12.42
N GLU A 455 9.36 -23.50 12.81
CA GLU A 455 10.22 -23.73 13.98
C GLU A 455 11.38 -24.69 13.65
N VAL A 456 12.61 -24.27 13.92
CA VAL A 456 13.80 -25.13 13.84
C VAL A 456 13.99 -25.88 15.16
N LYS A 457 14.02 -27.22 15.10
CA LYS A 457 14.21 -28.10 16.27
C LYS A 457 15.43 -29.00 16.14
N ASP A 458 16.04 -29.30 17.30
CA ASP A 458 17.15 -30.26 17.46
C ASP A 458 16.70 -31.73 17.51
#